data_AF-A0ABD5W1J1-F1
#
_entry.id   AF-A0ABD5W1J1-F1
#
_cell.length_a   1.000
_cell.length_b   1.000
_cell.length_c   1.000
_cell.angle_alpha   90.00
_cell.angle_beta   90.00
_cell.angle_gamma   90.00
#
_symmetry.space_group_name_H-M   'P 1'
#
loop_
_entity.id
_entity.type
_entity.pdbx_description
1 polymer ?
#
loop_
_entity_poly.entity_id
_entity_poly.type
_entity_poly.pdbx_seq_one_letter_code
_entity_poly.pdbx_strand_id
1 'polypeptide(L)'
;MQPGHWSPSVLLLLCCLVVVATVAVLVWRRRPQAGATELTALLAAILVWGSIYAAGLLTHDEVTRRLIERVMWVGVTTAPVAWLVFALSYTGRRRLITQRLVGGLLAVAALTTALVITNPGHQLIWTSNEILHTGNVATAVQTFGPLFWPVALYNYALVLAGSYLLLRLVFTSEGMYVDQSAALVVGAVVPAVANFLSVLGIAPSKDST
;
A
#
# COMPACT_ATOMS: atom_id res chain seq x y z
N MET A 1 16.62 -26.09 -9.24
CA MET A 1 15.48 -25.48 -9.96
C MET A 1 14.45 -26.58 -10.22
N GLN A 2 13.17 -26.36 -9.92
CA GLN A 2 12.07 -27.17 -10.47
C GLN A 2 11.25 -26.28 -11.43
N PRO A 3 10.92 -26.73 -12.65
CA PRO A 3 10.21 -25.90 -13.62
C PRO A 3 8.71 -25.80 -13.32
N GLY A 4 8.08 -24.70 -13.72
CA GLY A 4 6.61 -24.58 -13.88
C GLY A 4 5.78 -24.26 -12.64
N HIS A 5 6.27 -24.52 -11.43
CA HIS A 5 5.51 -24.28 -10.19
C HIS A 5 5.49 -22.79 -9.80
N TRP A 6 4.47 -22.06 -10.27
CA TRP A 6 4.14 -20.73 -9.78
C TRP A 6 3.70 -20.79 -8.31
N SER A 7 4.27 -19.95 -7.46
CA SER A 7 3.84 -19.87 -6.06
C SER A 7 2.36 -19.46 -5.99
N PRO A 8 1.51 -20.12 -5.18
CA PRO A 8 0.10 -19.76 -5.03
C PRO A 8 -0.13 -18.29 -4.65
N SER A 9 0.82 -17.69 -3.90
CA SER A 9 0.79 -16.26 -3.56
C SER A 9 0.92 -15.34 -4.78
N VAL A 10 1.71 -15.71 -5.79
CA VAL A 10 1.87 -14.94 -7.03
C VAL A 10 0.60 -15.04 -7.87
N LEU A 11 0.03 -16.24 -8.01
CA LEU A 11 -1.22 -16.45 -8.74
C LEU A 11 -2.38 -15.65 -8.11
N LEU A 12 -2.54 -15.73 -6.78
CA LEU A 12 -3.56 -14.98 -6.05
C LEU A 12 -3.37 -13.46 -6.22
N LEU A 13 -2.14 -12.96 -6.17
CA LEU A 13 -1.85 -11.54 -6.35
C LEU A 13 -2.13 -11.06 -7.79
N LEU A 14 -1.82 -11.87 -8.80
CA LEU A 14 -2.19 -11.59 -10.20
C LEU A 14 -3.72 -11.56 -10.37
N CYS A 15 -4.46 -12.48 -9.75
CA CYS A 15 -5.93 -12.43 -9.72
C CYS A 15 -6.45 -11.15 -9.06
N CYS A 16 -5.88 -10.74 -7.92
CA CYS A 16 -6.22 -9.47 -7.27
C CYS A 16 -5.95 -8.25 -8.18
N LEU A 17 -4.82 -8.21 -8.89
CA LEU A 17 -4.52 -7.14 -9.86
C LEU A 17 -5.55 -7.10 -11.00
N VAL A 18 -5.98 -8.24 -11.54
CA VAL A 18 -7.04 -8.30 -12.57
C VAL A 18 -8.39 -7.78 -12.04
N VAL A 19 -8.75 -8.11 -10.80
CA VAL A 19 -9.97 -7.59 -10.14
C VAL A 19 -9.87 -6.07 -9.95
N VAL A 20 -8.77 -5.56 -9.39
CA VAL A 20 -8.55 -4.12 -9.19
C VAL A 20 -8.58 -3.36 -10.52
N ALA A 21 -7.98 -3.91 -11.58
CA ALA A 21 -8.00 -3.31 -12.93
C ALA A 21 -9.42 -3.26 -13.51
N THR A 22 -10.19 -4.34 -13.34
CA THR A 22 -11.60 -4.41 -13.76
C THR A 22 -12.44 -3.36 -13.03
N VAL A 23 -12.28 -3.24 -11.69
CA VAL A 23 -12.97 -2.22 -10.89
C VAL A 23 -12.54 -0.82 -11.30
N ALA A 24 -11.24 -0.57 -11.55
CA ALA A 24 -10.75 0.73 -12.00
C ALA A 24 -11.37 1.16 -13.35
N VAL A 25 -11.50 0.23 -14.31
CA VAL A 25 -12.19 0.50 -15.58
C VAL A 25 -13.69 0.76 -15.39
N LEU A 26 -14.36 0.01 -14.51
CA LEU A 26 -15.79 0.20 -14.22
C LEU A 26 -16.06 1.55 -13.53
N VAL A 27 -15.22 1.95 -12.56
CA VAL A 27 -15.31 3.26 -11.89
C VAL A 27 -14.95 4.40 -12.87
N TRP A 28 -13.92 4.23 -13.72
CA TRP A 28 -13.58 5.23 -14.74
C TRP A 28 -14.63 5.34 -15.86
N ARG A 29 -15.57 4.37 -15.99
CA ARG A 29 -16.77 4.51 -16.83
C ARG A 29 -17.93 5.24 -16.12
N ARG A 30 -17.83 5.53 -14.82
CA ARG A 30 -18.85 6.21 -13.99
C ARG A 30 -18.40 7.57 -13.42
N ARG A 31 -17.43 8.23 -14.07
CA ARG A 31 -16.78 9.48 -13.59
C ARG A 31 -17.71 10.66 -13.22
N PRO A 32 -18.95 10.82 -13.72
CA PRO A 32 -19.85 11.87 -13.24
C PRO A 32 -20.23 11.77 -11.75
N GLN A 33 -19.97 10.64 -11.10
CA GLN A 33 -20.25 10.44 -9.67
C GLN A 33 -19.11 11.00 -8.80
N ALA A 34 -19.47 11.68 -7.71
CA ALA A 34 -18.51 12.23 -6.76
C ALA A 34 -17.60 11.12 -6.16
N GLY A 35 -16.31 11.40 -6.00
CA GLY A 35 -15.31 10.44 -5.53
C GLY A 35 -14.80 9.43 -6.57
N ALA A 36 -15.47 9.26 -7.72
CA ALA A 36 -15.08 8.26 -8.73
C ALA A 36 -13.68 8.52 -9.33
N THR A 37 -13.31 9.79 -9.54
CA THR A 37 -11.98 10.17 -10.03
C THR A 37 -10.88 9.83 -9.02
N GLU A 38 -11.09 10.14 -7.75
CA GLU A 38 -10.11 9.86 -6.69
C GLU A 38 -10.01 8.37 -6.38
N LEU A 39 -11.14 7.63 -6.44
CA LEU A 39 -11.16 6.18 -6.35
C LEU A 39 -10.39 5.54 -7.52
N THR A 40 -10.54 6.05 -8.75
CA THR A 40 -9.77 5.53 -9.89
C THR A 40 -8.27 5.81 -9.71
N ALA A 41 -7.88 6.98 -9.19
CA ALA A 41 -6.49 7.30 -8.91
C ALA A 41 -5.89 6.38 -7.82
N LEU A 42 -6.64 6.10 -6.76
CA LEU A 42 -6.28 5.13 -5.72
C LEU A 42 -6.09 3.72 -6.31
N LEU A 43 -7.06 3.24 -7.10
CA LEU A 43 -6.98 1.91 -7.73
C LEU A 43 -5.80 1.82 -8.72
N ALA A 44 -5.50 2.89 -9.46
CA ALA A 44 -4.33 2.95 -10.34
C ALA A 44 -3.01 2.90 -9.54
N ALA A 45 -2.92 3.59 -8.40
CA ALA A 45 -1.75 3.51 -7.52
C ALA A 45 -1.56 2.09 -6.96
N ILE A 46 -2.65 1.42 -6.55
CA ILE A 46 -2.64 0.02 -6.08
C ILE A 46 -2.17 -0.92 -7.20
N LEU A 47 -2.60 -0.72 -8.45
CA LEU A 47 -2.16 -1.53 -9.60
C LEU A 47 -0.67 -1.37 -9.87
N VAL A 48 -0.16 -0.14 -9.90
CA VAL A 48 1.27 0.14 -10.10
C VAL A 48 2.09 -0.49 -8.98
N TRP A 49 1.73 -0.25 -7.72
CA TRP A 49 2.45 -0.79 -6.56
C TRP A 49 2.43 -2.32 -6.51
N GLY A 50 1.26 -2.94 -6.70
CA GLY A 50 1.12 -4.40 -6.73
C GLY A 50 1.83 -5.05 -7.92
N SER A 51 1.94 -4.38 -9.06
CA SER A 51 2.73 -4.85 -10.21
C SER A 51 4.24 -4.81 -9.92
N ILE A 52 4.72 -3.76 -9.24
CA ILE A 52 6.12 -3.66 -8.77
C ILE A 52 6.40 -4.77 -7.75
N TYR A 53 5.46 -5.05 -6.84
CA TYR A 53 5.57 -6.16 -5.89
C TYR A 53 5.62 -7.53 -6.59
N ALA A 54 4.75 -7.77 -7.58
CA ALA A 54 4.73 -8.99 -8.39
C ALA A 54 6.08 -9.22 -9.11
N ALA A 55 6.62 -8.18 -9.74
CA ALA A 55 7.95 -8.22 -10.36
C ALA A 55 9.06 -8.52 -9.33
N GLY A 56 8.95 -7.94 -8.12
CA GLY A 56 9.85 -8.23 -7.00
C GLY A 56 9.85 -9.72 -6.62
N LEU A 57 8.68 -10.31 -6.38
CA LEU A 57 8.57 -11.73 -6.00
C LEU A 57 9.25 -12.69 -6.99
N LEU A 58 9.20 -12.35 -8.29
CA LEU A 58 9.75 -13.12 -9.42
C LEU A 58 11.21 -12.78 -9.76
N THR A 59 11.80 -11.77 -9.11
CA THR A 59 13.18 -11.34 -9.38
C THR A 59 14.14 -12.08 -8.44
N HIS A 60 14.90 -13.02 -9.00
CA HIS A 60 15.88 -13.81 -8.23
C HIS A 60 17.27 -13.16 -8.16
N ASP A 61 17.61 -12.23 -9.06
CA ASP A 61 18.85 -11.44 -8.96
C ASP A 61 18.77 -10.45 -7.78
N GLU A 62 19.72 -10.53 -6.86
CA GLU A 62 19.75 -9.68 -5.67
C GLU A 62 19.85 -8.19 -5.99
N VAL A 63 20.62 -7.79 -7.02
CA VAL A 63 20.81 -6.37 -7.32
C VAL A 63 19.50 -5.75 -7.80
N THR A 64 18.86 -6.39 -8.78
CA THR A 64 17.55 -5.99 -9.31
C THR A 64 16.47 -6.09 -8.23
N ARG A 65 16.49 -7.14 -7.38
CA ARG A 65 15.52 -7.30 -6.27
C ARG A 65 15.64 -6.18 -5.23
N ARG A 66 16.87 -5.77 -4.87
CA ARG A 66 17.16 -4.63 -3.98
C ARG A 66 16.76 -3.28 -4.60
N LEU A 67 16.84 -3.13 -5.93
CA LEU A 67 16.35 -1.94 -6.63
C LEU A 67 14.80 -1.90 -6.65
N ILE A 68 14.15 -3.03 -6.92
CA ILE A 68 12.69 -3.14 -6.89
C ILE A 68 12.13 -2.81 -5.50
N GLU A 69 12.76 -3.25 -4.40
CA GLU A 69 12.38 -2.82 -3.05
C GLU A 69 12.39 -1.29 -2.90
N ARG A 70 13.47 -0.60 -3.31
CA ARG A 70 13.55 0.86 -3.20
C ARG A 70 12.47 1.58 -4.02
N VAL A 71 12.13 1.06 -5.19
CA VAL A 71 11.05 1.60 -6.04
C VAL A 71 9.67 1.31 -5.44
N MET A 72 9.49 0.15 -4.78
CA MET A 72 8.24 -0.25 -4.13
C MET A 72 7.82 0.73 -3.02
N TRP A 73 8.77 1.34 -2.32
CA TRP A 73 8.50 2.34 -1.28
C TRP A 73 7.82 3.63 -1.79
N VAL A 74 7.89 3.93 -3.10
CA VAL A 74 7.05 4.97 -3.73
C VAL A 74 5.57 4.63 -3.50
N GLY A 75 5.17 3.37 -3.73
CA GLY A 75 3.80 2.91 -3.50
C GLY A 75 3.44 2.88 -2.01
N VAL A 76 4.33 2.35 -1.16
CA VAL A 76 4.14 2.28 0.31
C VAL A 76 3.83 3.66 0.92
N THR A 77 4.50 4.71 0.44
CA THR A 77 4.35 6.07 0.98
C THR A 77 3.26 6.90 0.31
N THR A 78 2.94 6.65 -0.97
CA THR A 78 1.90 7.41 -1.68
C THR A 78 0.49 6.80 -1.58
N ALA A 79 0.35 5.49 -1.41
CA ALA A 79 -0.96 4.84 -1.28
C ALA A 79 -1.77 5.31 -0.04
N PRO A 80 -1.17 5.52 1.16
CA PRO A 80 -1.88 6.10 2.31
C PRO A 80 -2.38 7.54 2.04
N VAL A 81 -1.60 8.33 1.28
CA VAL A 81 -2.00 9.69 0.88
C VAL A 81 -3.19 9.64 -0.09
N ALA A 82 -3.12 8.76 -1.11
CA ALA A 82 -4.22 8.55 -2.05
C ALA A 82 -5.50 8.06 -1.36
N TRP A 83 -5.37 7.17 -0.37
CA TRP A 83 -6.47 6.68 0.46
C TRP A 83 -7.16 7.80 1.24
N LEU A 84 -6.41 8.66 1.92
CA LEU A 84 -6.99 9.80 2.65
C LEU A 84 -7.66 10.81 1.70
N VAL A 85 -7.05 11.09 0.54
CA VAL A 85 -7.63 11.98 -0.48
C VAL A 85 -8.93 11.39 -1.05
N PHE A 86 -8.97 10.09 -1.32
CA PHE A 86 -10.20 9.39 -1.70
C PHE A 86 -11.28 9.49 -0.60
N ALA A 87 -10.96 9.16 0.66
CA ALA A 87 -11.92 9.23 1.77
C ALA A 87 -12.45 10.66 2.01
N LEU A 88 -11.60 11.68 1.85
CA LEU A 88 -12.03 13.09 1.90
C LEU A 88 -12.98 13.45 0.75
N SER A 89 -12.75 12.94 -0.45
CA SER A 89 -13.61 13.21 -1.61
C SER A 89 -14.96 12.48 -1.50
N TYR A 90 -14.91 11.18 -1.23
CA TYR A 90 -16.07 10.29 -1.11
C TYR A 90 -17.02 10.73 0.01
N THR A 91 -16.48 11.22 1.13
CA THR A 91 -17.28 11.70 2.27
C THR A 91 -17.68 13.18 2.17
N GLY A 92 -17.67 13.76 0.97
CA GLY A 92 -18.13 15.13 0.69
C GLY A 92 -17.20 16.25 1.18
N ARG A 93 -16.05 15.92 1.78
CA ARG A 93 -15.08 16.87 2.36
C ARG A 93 -14.08 17.43 1.34
N ARG A 94 -14.41 17.41 0.04
CA ARG A 94 -13.55 17.83 -1.08
C ARG A 94 -12.91 19.22 -0.88
N ARG A 95 -13.59 20.14 -0.17
CA ARG A 95 -13.06 21.47 0.22
C ARG A 95 -11.76 21.44 1.04
N LEU A 96 -11.43 20.33 1.70
CA LEU A 96 -10.17 20.16 2.46
C LEU A 96 -9.01 19.71 1.56
N ILE A 97 -9.29 19.19 0.37
CA ILE A 97 -8.30 18.68 -0.60
C ILE A 97 -7.67 19.86 -1.34
N THR A 98 -6.88 20.65 -0.61
CA THR A 98 -6.12 21.77 -1.16
C THR A 98 -4.78 21.30 -1.73
N GLN A 99 -4.25 22.01 -2.73
CA GLN A 99 -2.89 21.77 -3.24
C GLN A 99 -1.82 21.83 -2.14
N ARG A 100 -2.02 22.66 -1.10
CA ARG A 100 -1.12 22.75 0.06
C ARG A 100 -1.15 21.49 0.92
N LEU A 101 -2.34 20.94 1.20
CA LEU A 101 -2.47 19.68 1.94
C LEU A 101 -1.87 18.51 1.15
N VAL A 102 -2.30 18.33 -0.11
CA VAL A 102 -1.83 17.22 -0.95
C VAL A 102 -0.33 17.32 -1.23
N GLY A 103 0.17 18.52 -1.54
CA GLY A 103 1.60 18.78 -1.73
C GLY A 103 2.43 18.53 -0.47
N GLY A 104 1.95 18.93 0.71
CA GLY A 104 2.61 18.65 1.99
C GLY A 104 2.69 17.15 2.31
N LEU A 105 1.60 16.41 2.07
CA LEU A 105 1.58 14.95 2.25
C LEU A 105 2.52 14.25 1.25
N LEU A 106 2.47 14.62 -0.04
CA LEU A 106 3.37 14.06 -1.05
C LEU A 106 4.83 14.45 -0.84
N ALA A 107 5.13 15.61 -0.22
CA ALA A 107 6.49 15.99 0.15
C ALA A 107 7.08 15.07 1.24
N VAL A 108 6.28 14.66 2.23
CA VAL A 108 6.70 13.66 3.24
C VAL A 108 6.93 12.30 2.59
N ALA A 109 6.05 11.87 1.68
CA ALA A 109 6.22 10.63 0.92
C ALA A 109 7.48 10.64 0.03
N ALA A 110 7.74 11.76 -0.66
CA ALA A 110 8.93 11.94 -1.50
C ALA A 110 10.23 11.98 -0.67
N LEU A 111 10.25 12.70 0.46
CA LEU A 111 11.39 12.73 1.39
C LEU A 111 11.68 11.34 1.96
N THR A 112 10.63 10.60 2.35
CA THR A 112 10.75 9.21 2.81
C THR A 112 11.33 8.30 1.71
N THR A 113 10.83 8.44 0.48
CA THR A 113 11.34 7.69 -0.69
C THR A 113 12.82 8.02 -0.97
N ALA A 114 13.22 9.29 -0.83
CA ALA A 114 14.62 9.69 -0.97
C ALA A 114 15.50 9.03 0.12
N LEU A 115 15.09 9.08 1.38
CA LEU A 115 15.77 8.42 2.51
C LEU A 115 15.89 6.90 2.32
N VAL A 116 14.88 6.26 1.73
CA VAL A 116 14.90 4.84 1.35
C VAL A 116 15.95 4.56 0.27
N ILE A 117 16.01 5.41 -0.76
CA ILE A 117 16.96 5.24 -1.86
C ILE A 117 18.41 5.45 -1.38
N THR A 118 18.64 6.44 -0.50
CA THR A 118 19.94 6.75 0.10
C THR A 118 20.32 5.89 1.30
N ASN A 119 19.41 5.02 1.80
CA ASN A 119 19.61 4.27 3.04
C ASN A 119 20.94 3.48 3.15
N PRO A 120 21.56 2.94 2.08
CA PRO A 120 22.88 2.32 2.19
C PRO A 120 23.99 3.22 2.78
N GLY A 121 23.85 4.55 2.71
CA GLY A 121 24.81 5.50 3.26
C GLY A 121 24.54 5.95 4.70
N HIS A 122 23.40 5.59 5.30
CA HIS A 122 23.02 6.10 6.64
C HIS A 122 22.20 5.14 7.53
N GLN A 123 21.64 4.05 6.99
CA GLN A 123 20.98 2.96 7.75
C GLN A 123 19.86 3.41 8.71
N LEU A 124 19.13 4.47 8.35
CA LEU A 124 18.11 5.09 9.22
C LEU A 124 16.71 4.49 9.04
N ILE A 125 16.38 3.98 7.86
CA ILE A 125 15.11 3.27 7.59
C ILE A 125 15.25 1.78 7.93
N TRP A 126 16.39 1.18 7.62
CA TRP A 126 16.74 -0.18 8.01
C TRP A 126 18.26 -0.31 8.21
N THR A 127 18.67 -1.18 9.13
CA THR A 127 20.09 -1.49 9.41
C THR A 127 20.55 -2.73 8.63
N SER A 128 19.70 -3.74 8.48
CA SER A 128 19.86 -4.85 7.53
C SER A 128 18.72 -4.87 6.50
N ASN A 129 18.99 -5.41 5.31
CA ASN A 129 18.00 -5.71 4.28
C ASN A 129 18.48 -6.93 3.50
N GLU A 130 18.06 -8.10 3.97
CA GLU A 130 18.43 -9.41 3.45
C GLU A 130 17.34 -9.92 2.50
N ILE A 131 17.71 -10.71 1.50
CA ILE A 131 16.76 -11.34 0.59
C ILE A 131 16.71 -12.83 0.92
N LEU A 132 15.59 -13.27 1.49
CA LEU A 132 15.31 -14.68 1.72
C LEU A 132 14.56 -15.25 0.53
N HIS A 133 15.10 -16.32 -0.05
CA HIS A 133 14.46 -17.08 -1.12
C HIS A 133 13.70 -18.27 -0.55
N THR A 134 12.37 -18.16 -0.43
CA THR A 134 11.52 -19.30 0.00
C THR A 134 10.95 -20.00 -1.23
N GLY A 135 11.55 -21.14 -1.61
CA GLY A 135 11.13 -21.88 -2.80
C GLY A 135 11.34 -21.05 -4.08
N ASN A 136 10.24 -20.69 -4.75
CA ASN A 136 10.25 -19.97 -6.03
C ASN A 136 9.88 -18.47 -5.88
N VAL A 137 10.21 -17.85 -4.74
CA VAL A 137 9.86 -16.46 -4.39
C VAL A 137 10.99 -15.77 -3.62
N ALA A 138 11.31 -14.52 -3.96
CA ALA A 138 12.26 -13.67 -3.25
C ALA A 138 11.55 -12.63 -2.33
N THR A 139 11.72 -12.76 -1.02
CA THR A 139 11.17 -11.84 0.00
C THR A 139 12.29 -11.07 0.71
N ALA A 140 12.14 -9.75 0.87
CA ALA A 140 13.05 -8.95 1.69
C ALA A 140 12.69 -9.04 3.18
N VAL A 141 13.70 -9.16 4.03
CA VAL A 141 13.61 -9.08 5.50
C VAL A 141 14.51 -7.94 5.97
N GLN A 142 13.99 -7.07 6.83
CA GLN A 142 14.62 -5.81 7.22
C GLN A 142 14.64 -5.66 8.73
N THR A 143 15.80 -5.36 9.30
CA THR A 143 15.89 -4.86 10.68
C THR A 143 15.61 -3.36 10.67
N PHE A 144 14.49 -2.94 11.26
CA PHE A 144 14.00 -1.56 11.16
C PHE A 144 14.90 -0.55 11.89
N GLY A 145 15.23 0.54 11.21
CA GLY A 145 16.01 1.65 11.74
C GLY A 145 15.16 2.70 12.47
N PRO A 146 15.78 3.71 13.13
CA PRO A 146 15.06 4.68 13.96
C PRO A 146 14.06 5.55 13.19
N LEU A 147 14.31 5.87 11.92
CA LEU A 147 13.38 6.66 11.10
C LEU A 147 12.24 5.83 10.47
N PHE A 148 12.28 4.50 10.57
CA PHE A 148 11.16 3.67 10.15
C PHE A 148 9.90 3.95 10.98
N TRP A 149 10.02 4.06 12.30
CA TRP A 149 8.87 4.17 13.20
C TRP A 149 8.04 5.47 13.02
N PRO A 150 8.64 6.67 12.87
CA PRO A 150 7.89 7.88 12.50
C PRO A 150 7.19 7.78 11.14
N VAL A 151 7.85 7.16 10.16
CA VAL A 151 7.30 6.94 8.80
C VAL A 151 6.13 5.97 8.81
N ALA A 152 6.26 4.86 9.55
CA ALA A 152 5.20 3.89 9.76
C ALA A 152 4.01 4.55 10.47
N LEU A 153 4.25 5.29 11.57
CA LEU A 153 3.22 6.02 12.29
C LEU A 153 2.48 7.03 11.39
N TYR A 154 3.20 7.77 10.54
CA TYR A 154 2.62 8.67 9.55
C TYR A 154 1.70 7.92 8.57
N ASN A 155 2.18 6.83 7.96
CA ASN A 155 1.39 6.03 7.01
C ASN A 155 0.14 5.43 7.68
N TYR A 156 0.26 4.86 8.89
CA TYR A 156 -0.87 4.32 9.65
C TYR A 156 -1.86 5.41 10.06
N ALA A 157 -1.40 6.60 10.45
CA ALA A 157 -2.29 7.72 10.76
C ALA A 157 -3.14 8.16 9.55
N LEU A 158 -2.58 8.13 8.34
CA LEU A 158 -3.35 8.41 7.11
C LEU A 158 -4.39 7.32 6.81
N VAL A 159 -4.02 6.04 6.95
CA VAL A 159 -4.95 4.91 6.77
C VAL A 159 -6.09 4.96 7.78
N LEU A 160 -5.78 5.20 9.06
CA LEU A 160 -6.76 5.34 10.14
C LEU A 160 -7.66 6.56 9.95
N ALA A 161 -7.12 7.72 9.58
CA ALA A 161 -7.90 8.92 9.31
C ALA A 161 -8.88 8.72 8.14
N GLY A 162 -8.43 8.13 7.03
CA GLY A 162 -9.31 7.79 5.90
C GLY A 162 -10.39 6.77 6.28
N SER A 163 -10.03 5.75 7.05
CA SER A 163 -10.96 4.72 7.51
C SER A 163 -12.02 5.27 8.48
N TYR A 164 -11.61 6.14 9.40
CA TYR A 164 -12.53 6.84 10.31
C TYR A 164 -13.53 7.72 9.56
N LEU A 165 -13.09 8.43 8.51
CA LEU A 165 -13.98 9.24 7.67
C LEU A 165 -15.06 8.37 6.99
N LEU A 166 -14.68 7.21 6.44
CA LEU A 166 -15.61 6.26 5.80
C LEU A 166 -16.54 5.58 6.81
N LEU A 167 -16.04 5.11 7.96
CA LEU A 167 -16.86 4.58 9.05
C LEU A 167 -17.86 5.60 9.56
N ARG A 168 -17.44 6.86 9.72
CA ARG A 168 -18.35 7.93 10.14
C ARG A 168 -19.44 8.21 9.10
N LEU A 169 -19.20 7.93 7.81
CA LEU A 169 -20.24 8.00 6.78
C LEU A 169 -21.24 6.85 6.94
N VAL A 170 -20.77 5.61 7.14
CA VAL A 170 -21.60 4.42 7.43
C VAL A 170 -22.59 4.70 8.55
N PHE A 171 -22.13 5.22 9.69
CA PHE A 171 -22.99 5.50 10.85
C PHE A 171 -23.85 6.77 10.73
N THR A 172 -23.81 7.49 9.61
CA THR A 172 -24.62 8.72 9.38
C THR A 172 -25.33 8.75 8.04
N SER A 173 -25.53 7.61 7.38
CA SER A 173 -26.19 7.53 6.07
C SER A 173 -26.99 6.24 5.94
N GLU A 174 -28.25 6.34 5.54
CA GLU A 174 -29.13 5.19 5.31
C GLU A 174 -29.02 4.69 3.86
N GLY A 175 -28.93 3.37 3.68
CA GLY A 175 -28.98 2.70 2.37
C GLY A 175 -27.63 2.19 1.83
N MET A 176 -27.62 1.83 0.54
CA MET A 176 -26.59 1.01 -0.15
C MET A 176 -25.14 1.53 -0.08
N TYR A 177 -24.92 2.79 0.32
CA TYR A 177 -23.59 3.34 0.58
C TYR A 177 -22.91 2.70 1.81
N VAL A 178 -23.68 2.13 2.74
CA VAL A 178 -23.18 1.45 3.95
C VAL A 178 -22.30 0.27 3.58
N ASP A 179 -22.81 -0.71 2.82
CA ASP A 179 -22.11 -1.96 2.53
C ASP A 179 -20.81 -1.72 1.73
N GLN A 180 -20.86 -0.79 0.78
CA GLN A 180 -19.69 -0.41 -0.03
C GLN A 180 -18.61 0.27 0.83
N SER A 181 -19.02 1.17 1.74
CA SER A 181 -18.10 1.87 2.64
C SER A 181 -17.50 0.92 3.68
N ALA A 182 -18.29 -0.02 4.21
CA ALA A 182 -17.82 -1.05 5.13
C ALA A 182 -16.81 -1.99 4.46
N ALA A 183 -17.10 -2.47 3.25
CA ALA A 183 -16.18 -3.30 2.47
C ALA A 183 -14.85 -2.59 2.17
N LEU A 184 -14.89 -1.29 1.83
CA LEU A 184 -13.69 -0.48 1.63
C LEU A 184 -12.86 -0.35 2.91
N VAL A 185 -13.49 -0.11 4.07
CA VAL A 185 -12.79 -0.01 5.35
C VAL A 185 -12.16 -1.34 5.74
N VAL A 186 -12.89 -2.45 5.65
CA VAL A 186 -12.35 -3.80 5.92
C VAL A 186 -11.16 -4.09 5.00
N GLY A 187 -11.28 -3.79 3.71
CA GLY A 187 -10.22 -3.97 2.71
C GLY A 187 -8.97 -3.13 2.93
N ALA A 188 -9.04 -2.02 3.67
CA ALA A 188 -7.88 -1.19 4.02
C ALA A 188 -7.32 -1.51 5.42
N VAL A 189 -8.19 -1.69 6.41
CA VAL A 189 -7.79 -1.88 7.82
C VAL A 189 -7.24 -3.27 8.07
N VAL A 190 -7.82 -4.34 7.50
CA VAL A 190 -7.34 -5.71 7.75
C VAL A 190 -5.91 -5.94 7.24
N PRO A 191 -5.54 -5.53 6.00
CA PRO A 191 -4.15 -5.60 5.56
C PRO A 191 -3.20 -4.69 6.35
N ALA A 192 -3.65 -3.51 6.78
CA ALA A 192 -2.84 -2.60 7.59
C ALA A 192 -2.54 -3.19 8.98
N VAL A 193 -3.52 -3.79 9.66
CA VAL A 193 -3.32 -4.47 10.95
C VAL A 193 -2.43 -5.71 10.78
N ALA A 194 -2.63 -6.50 9.73
CA ALA A 194 -1.77 -7.64 9.43
C ALA A 194 -0.31 -7.22 9.16
N ASN A 195 -0.09 -6.12 8.43
CA ASN A 195 1.24 -5.55 8.21
C ASN A 195 1.86 -5.05 9.52
N PHE A 196 1.09 -4.36 10.37
CA PHE A 196 1.56 -3.88 11.67
C PHE A 196 1.99 -5.01 12.60
N LEU A 197 1.20 -6.09 12.70
CA LEU A 197 1.55 -7.28 13.47
C LEU A 197 2.79 -8.01 12.91
N SER A 198 2.98 -7.99 11.59
CA SER A 198 4.20 -8.52 10.96
C SER A 198 5.42 -7.63 11.21
N VAL A 199 5.26 -6.30 11.24
CA VAL A 199 6.31 -5.33 11.56
C VAL A 199 6.75 -5.43 13.03
N LEU A 200 5.85 -5.81 13.94
CA LEU A 200 6.17 -6.09 15.34
C LEU A 200 6.79 -7.49 15.57
N GLY A 201 6.93 -8.33 14.52
CA GLY A 201 7.39 -9.72 14.67
C GLY A 201 6.40 -10.64 15.39
N ILE A 202 5.13 -10.24 15.50
CA ILE A 202 4.06 -10.99 16.19
C ILE A 202 3.35 -11.94 15.20
N ALA A 203 3.28 -11.58 13.91
CA ALA A 203 2.92 -12.55 12.88
C ALA A 203 4.03 -13.61 12.75
N PRO A 204 3.70 -14.90 12.57
CA PRO A 204 4.70 -15.97 12.55
C PRO A 204 5.70 -15.75 11.42
N SER A 205 6.98 -15.64 11.78
CA SER A 205 8.07 -15.65 10.81
C SER A 205 8.20 -17.03 10.18
N LYS A 206 8.79 -17.10 8.98
CA LYS A 206 8.96 -18.35 8.23
C LYS A 206 10.03 -19.27 8.82
N ASP A 207 10.61 -18.93 9.96
CA ASP A 207 11.82 -19.55 10.52
C ASP A 207 11.48 -20.72 11.46
N SER A 208 10.30 -21.31 11.32
CA SER A 208 9.72 -22.32 12.22
C SER A 208 9.39 -23.66 11.55
N THR A 209 10.02 -23.97 10.40
CA THR A 209 10.20 -25.31 9.82
C THR A 209 11.49 -25.40 9.02
#